data_AF-A0ABD4V6R2-F1
#
_entry.id   AF-A0ABD4V6R2-F1
#
_cell.length_a   1.000
_cell.length_b   1.000
_cell.length_c   1.000
_cell.angle_alpha   90.00
_cell.angle_beta   90.00
_cell.angle_gamma   90.00
#
_symmetry.space_group_name_H-M   'P 1'
#
loop_
_entity.id
_entity.type
_entity.pdbx_description
1 polymer ?
#
loop_
_entity_poly.entity_id
_entity_poly.type
_entity_poly.pdbx_seq_one_letter_code
_entity_poly.pdbx_strand_id
1 'polypeptide(L)'
;MAGNTEASVDIAGMKLAQGSFQTAVDEANGSYTQMESQIDALRASWTGDAASTYQGAMDTWLQDFATVRSQLNLMLEKLQANTGDYTVTHQTTTDTASTLHKNMTQPLPGF
;
A
#
# COMPACT_ATOMS: atom_id res chain seq x y z
N MET A 1 25.23 -8.27 16.33
CA MET A 1 24.76 -8.17 14.92
C MET A 1 23.32 -8.69 14.71
N ALA A 2 22.54 -9.00 15.77
CA ALA A 2 21.21 -9.60 15.60
C ALA A 2 20.12 -8.64 15.05
N GLY A 3 20.15 -7.35 15.40
CA GLY A 3 19.11 -6.40 14.97
C GLY A 3 19.11 -6.01 13.49
N ASN A 4 20.20 -6.27 12.75
CA ASN A 4 20.30 -5.89 11.33
C ASN A 4 19.58 -6.87 10.40
N THR A 5 19.54 -8.15 10.79
CA THR A 5 18.92 -9.22 9.99
C THR A 5 17.40 -9.19 10.10
N GLU A 6 16.86 -8.88 11.28
CA GLU A 6 15.41 -8.76 11.51
C GLU A 6 14.80 -7.60 10.70
N ALA A 7 15.42 -6.41 10.73
CA ALA A 7 14.96 -5.26 9.94
C ALA A 7 15.02 -5.50 8.43
N SER A 8 16.03 -6.22 7.94
CA SER A 8 16.15 -6.55 6.51
C SER A 8 15.03 -7.50 6.04
N VAL A 9 14.67 -8.49 6.86
CA VAL A 9 13.55 -9.41 6.60
C VAL A 9 12.22 -8.65 6.60
N ASP A 10 12.05 -7.68 7.52
CA ASP A 10 10.83 -6.88 7.63
C ASP A 10 10.61 -5.98 6.39
N ILE A 11 11.67 -5.34 5.88
CA ILE A 11 11.61 -4.55 4.63
C ILE A 11 11.24 -5.42 3.42
N ALA A 12 11.76 -6.63 3.33
CA ALA A 12 11.42 -7.56 2.25
C ALA A 12 9.93 -7.98 2.31
N GLY A 13 9.42 -8.27 3.50
CA GLY A 13 8.00 -8.55 3.73
C GLY A 13 7.09 -7.38 3.35
N MET A 14 7.46 -6.15 3.74
CA MET A 14 6.71 -4.95 3.38
C MET A 14 6.69 -4.70 1.87
N LYS A 15 7.80 -4.92 1.15
CA LYS A 15 7.84 -4.80 -0.32
C LYS A 15 6.93 -5.81 -1.03
N LEU A 16 6.88 -7.05 -0.55
CA LEU A 16 5.97 -8.08 -1.07
C LEU A 16 4.50 -7.71 -0.82
N ALA A 17 4.20 -7.23 0.39
CA ALA A 17 2.86 -6.73 0.72
C ALA A 17 2.49 -5.56 -0.20
N GLN A 18 3.43 -4.67 -0.51
CA GLN A 18 3.22 -3.51 -1.38
C GLN A 18 2.76 -3.92 -2.78
N GLY A 19 3.41 -4.92 -3.37
CA GLY A 19 2.99 -5.49 -4.66
C GLY A 19 1.58 -6.07 -4.58
N SER A 20 1.25 -6.80 -3.51
CA SER A 20 -0.07 -7.38 -3.30
C SER A 20 -1.17 -6.30 -3.15
N PHE A 21 -0.89 -5.23 -2.39
CA PHE A 21 -1.79 -4.09 -2.23
C PHE A 21 -1.97 -3.32 -3.55
N GLN A 22 -0.90 -3.12 -4.32
CA GLN A 22 -1.00 -2.49 -5.63
C GLN A 22 -1.91 -3.28 -6.56
N THR A 23 -1.72 -4.60 -6.66
CA THR A 23 -2.60 -5.48 -7.46
C THR A 23 -4.05 -5.39 -6.98
N ALA A 24 -4.29 -5.44 -5.67
CA ALA A 24 -5.64 -5.34 -5.12
C ALA A 24 -6.31 -3.99 -5.43
N VAL A 25 -5.55 -2.89 -5.38
CA VAL A 25 -6.03 -1.55 -5.78
C VAL A 25 -6.39 -1.52 -7.26
N ASP A 26 -5.53 -2.05 -8.12
CA ASP A 26 -5.74 -2.07 -9.58
C ASP A 26 -6.97 -2.91 -9.95
N GLU A 27 -7.14 -4.08 -9.34
CA GLU A 27 -8.31 -4.94 -9.49
C GLU A 27 -9.58 -4.24 -9.01
N ALA A 28 -9.55 -3.62 -7.82
CA ALA A 28 -10.71 -2.91 -7.28
C ALA A 28 -11.11 -1.70 -8.16
N ASN A 29 -10.14 -0.96 -8.69
CA ASN A 29 -10.38 0.12 -9.65
C ASN A 29 -11.04 -0.41 -10.93
N GLY A 30 -10.52 -1.52 -11.48
CA GLY A 30 -11.08 -2.15 -12.68
C GLY A 30 -12.52 -2.63 -12.47
N SER A 31 -12.77 -3.33 -11.37
CA SER A 31 -14.12 -3.81 -11.00
C SER A 31 -15.10 -2.66 -10.79
N TYR A 32 -14.66 -1.56 -10.15
CA TYR A 32 -15.52 -0.38 -9.95
C TYR A 32 -15.96 0.21 -11.29
N THR A 33 -15.01 0.51 -12.18
CA THR A 33 -15.32 1.11 -13.49
C THR A 33 -16.22 0.21 -14.32
N GLN A 34 -15.98 -1.10 -14.27
CA GLN A 34 -16.82 -2.07 -14.97
C GLN A 34 -18.25 -2.10 -14.43
N MET A 35 -18.44 -2.07 -13.11
CA MET A 35 -19.78 -2.07 -12.51
C MET A 35 -20.51 -0.75 -12.71
N GLU A 36 -19.83 0.38 -12.60
CA GLU A 36 -20.38 1.71 -12.92
C GLU A 36 -20.93 1.73 -14.36
N SER A 37 -20.15 1.25 -15.34
CA SER A 37 -20.59 1.17 -16.73
C SER A 37 -21.81 0.25 -16.94
N GLN A 38 -21.88 -0.89 -16.25
CA GLN A 38 -23.03 -1.80 -16.32
C GLN A 38 -24.29 -1.17 -15.71
N ILE A 39 -24.14 -0.48 -14.58
CA ILE A 39 -25.23 0.23 -13.91
C ILE A 39 -25.77 1.33 -14.82
N ASP A 40 -24.91 2.10 -15.48
CA ASP A 40 -25.32 3.17 -16.42
C ASP A 40 -26.06 2.62 -17.64
N ALA A 41 -25.57 1.52 -18.21
CA ALA A 41 -26.26 0.85 -19.33
C ALA A 41 -27.65 0.32 -18.92
N LEU A 42 -27.74 -0.22 -17.70
CA LEU A 42 -29.01 -0.69 -17.15
C LEU A 42 -29.97 0.48 -16.88
N ARG A 43 -29.48 1.61 -16.33
CA ARG A 43 -30.26 2.84 -16.12
C ARG A 43 -30.87 3.38 -17.40
N ALA A 44 -30.13 3.30 -18.51
CA ALA A 44 -30.60 3.79 -19.80
C ALA A 44 -31.74 2.95 -20.39
N SER A 45 -31.81 1.66 -20.05
CA SER A 45 -32.74 0.69 -20.68
C SER A 45 -33.87 0.21 -19.77
N TRP A 46 -33.71 0.27 -18.45
CA TRP A 46 -34.68 -0.21 -17.48
C TRP A 46 -35.26 0.93 -16.66
N THR A 47 -36.57 1.15 -16.79
CA THR A 47 -37.32 2.22 -16.10
C THR A 47 -38.52 1.66 -15.34
N GLY A 48 -39.10 2.49 -14.45
CA GLY A 48 -40.23 2.14 -13.58
C GLY A 48 -39.83 2.01 -12.10
N ASP A 49 -40.81 1.75 -11.23
CA ASP A 49 -40.63 1.79 -9.77
C ASP A 49 -39.61 0.75 -9.26
N ALA A 50 -39.62 -0.45 -9.85
CA ALA A 50 -38.63 -1.50 -9.55
C ALA A 50 -37.22 -1.10 -9.96
N ALA A 51 -37.08 -0.44 -11.13
CA ALA A 51 -35.80 0.06 -11.61
C ALA A 51 -35.26 1.17 -10.68
N SER A 52 -36.12 2.07 -10.20
CA SER A 52 -35.73 3.13 -9.25
C SER A 52 -35.17 2.56 -7.94
N THR A 53 -35.82 1.52 -7.40
CA THR A 53 -35.34 0.84 -6.17
C THR A 53 -33.98 0.18 -6.39
N TYR A 54 -33.81 -0.54 -7.50
CA TYR A 54 -32.54 -1.18 -7.83
C TYR A 54 -31.42 -0.17 -8.06
N GLN A 55 -31.70 0.91 -8.79
CA GLN A 55 -30.76 2.01 -9.05
C GLN A 55 -30.29 2.65 -7.74
N GLY A 56 -31.19 2.90 -6.79
CA GLY A 56 -30.82 3.40 -5.47
C GLY A 56 -29.88 2.44 -4.72
N ALA A 57 -30.15 1.13 -4.74
CA ALA A 57 -29.27 0.14 -4.12
C ALA A 57 -27.90 0.08 -4.80
N MET A 58 -27.84 0.24 -6.12
CA MET A 58 -26.58 0.27 -6.88
C MET A 58 -25.77 1.54 -6.61
N ASP A 59 -26.41 2.69 -6.40
CA ASP A 59 -25.70 3.91 -5.99
C ASP A 59 -25.05 3.76 -4.62
N THR A 60 -25.79 3.18 -3.65
CA THR A 60 -25.23 2.87 -2.33
C THR A 60 -24.06 1.90 -2.45
N TRP A 61 -24.22 0.83 -3.25
CA TRP A 61 -23.16 -0.14 -3.47
C TRP A 61 -21.91 0.50 -4.10
N LEU A 62 -22.05 1.40 -5.08
CA LEU A 62 -20.94 2.14 -5.67
C LEU A 62 -20.25 3.04 -4.65
N GLN A 63 -21.00 3.74 -3.79
CA GLN A 63 -20.45 4.57 -2.71
C GLN A 63 -19.65 3.75 -1.69
N ASP A 64 -20.18 2.61 -1.28
CA ASP A 64 -19.49 1.69 -0.37
C ASP A 64 -18.21 1.14 -1.01
N PHE A 65 -18.27 0.78 -2.29
CA PHE A 65 -17.11 0.27 -3.01
C PHE A 65 -16.04 1.34 -3.25
N ALA A 66 -16.44 2.59 -3.48
CA ALA A 66 -15.53 3.75 -3.52
C ALA A 66 -14.82 3.95 -2.18
N THR A 67 -15.52 3.74 -1.06
CA THR A 67 -14.93 3.80 0.29
C THR A 67 -13.86 2.73 0.48
N VAL A 68 -14.14 1.48 0.08
CA VAL A 68 -13.16 0.38 0.12
C VAL A 68 -11.93 0.72 -0.71
N ARG A 69 -12.09 1.22 -1.93
CA ARG A 69 -10.98 1.68 -2.79
C ARG A 69 -10.15 2.77 -2.11
N SER A 70 -10.80 3.74 -1.47
CA SER A 70 -10.09 4.80 -0.75
C SER A 70 -9.23 4.24 0.39
N GLN A 71 -9.76 3.28 1.16
CA GLN A 71 -9.00 2.65 2.25
C GLN A 71 -7.82 1.81 1.72
N LEU A 72 -8.00 1.07 0.62
CA LEU A 72 -6.90 0.31 0.00
C LEU A 72 -5.77 1.23 -0.48
N ASN A 73 -6.11 2.37 -1.08
CA ASN A 73 -5.10 3.37 -1.47
C ASN A 73 -4.38 3.96 -0.25
N LEU A 74 -5.10 4.28 0.82
CA LEU A 74 -4.50 4.76 2.07
C LEU A 74 -3.56 3.73 2.70
N MET A 75 -3.92 2.44 2.65
CA MET A 75 -3.05 1.37 3.13
C MET A 75 -1.76 1.26 2.30
N LEU A 76 -1.87 1.36 0.97
CA LEU A 76 -0.71 1.36 0.08
C LEU A 76 0.22 2.54 0.37
N GLU A 77 -0.33 3.75 0.52
CA GLU A 77 0.43 4.97 0.85
C GLU A 77 1.17 4.82 2.18
N LYS A 78 0.48 4.36 3.24
CA LYS A 78 1.10 4.13 4.56
C LYS A 78 2.19 3.06 4.50
N LEU A 79 1.99 2.01 3.72
CA LEU A 79 2.99 0.96 3.53
C LEU A 79 4.23 1.50 2.80
N GLN A 80 4.04 2.35 1.79
CA GLN A 80 5.12 3.06 1.07
C GLN A 80 5.91 3.99 1.99
N ALA A 81 5.23 4.81 2.77
CA ALA A 81 5.87 5.69 3.75
C ALA A 81 6.71 4.90 4.76
N ASN A 82 6.11 3.89 5.40
CA ASN A 82 6.82 3.06 6.40
C ASN A 82 8.04 2.33 5.81
N THR A 83 7.91 1.78 4.59
CA THR A 83 9.03 1.06 3.95
C THR A 83 10.18 2.00 3.61
N GLY A 84 9.87 3.23 3.18
CA GLY A 84 10.86 4.28 2.93
C GLY A 84 11.63 4.66 4.19
N ASP A 85 10.92 4.94 5.27
CA ASP A 85 11.51 5.33 6.56
C ASP A 85 12.40 4.23 7.16
N TYR A 86 11.96 2.96 7.07
CA TYR A 86 12.78 1.82 7.50
C TYR A 86 14.05 1.68 6.65
N THR A 87 13.96 1.87 5.34
CA THR A 87 15.12 1.79 4.44
C THR A 87 16.14 2.88 4.75
N VAL A 88 15.69 4.12 4.94
CA VAL A 88 16.56 5.26 5.30
C VAL A 88 17.22 5.03 6.65
N THR A 89 16.44 4.68 7.68
CA THR A 89 16.95 4.46 9.03
C THR A 89 17.96 3.31 9.09
N HIS A 90 17.68 2.21 8.35
CA HIS A 90 18.59 1.07 8.28
C HIS A 90 19.91 1.42 7.59
N GLN A 91 19.85 2.19 6.50
CA GLN A 91 21.05 2.66 5.80
C GLN A 91 21.90 3.58 6.69
N THR A 92 21.29 4.58 7.33
CA THR A 92 21.99 5.48 8.26
C THR A 92 22.61 4.72 9.43
N THR A 93 21.90 3.74 10.00
CA THR A 93 22.42 2.92 11.11
C THR A 93 23.60 2.07 10.66
N THR A 94 23.52 1.43 9.49
CA THR A 94 24.60 0.63 8.91
C THR A 94 25.83 1.49 8.60
N ASP A 95 25.64 2.67 8.02
CA ASP A 95 26.71 3.61 7.71
C ASP A 95 27.39 4.14 8.98
N THR A 96 26.60 4.48 10.00
CA THR A 96 27.11 4.90 11.31
C THR A 96 27.88 3.78 12.00
N ALA A 97 27.32 2.56 12.03
CA ALA A 97 27.97 1.40 12.62
C ALA A 97 29.26 1.01 11.88
N SER A 98 29.27 1.07 10.54
CA SER A 98 30.45 0.85 9.71
C SER A 98 31.53 1.90 9.98
N THR A 99 31.13 3.16 10.11
CA THR A 99 32.03 4.27 10.45
C THR A 99 32.63 4.10 11.85
N LEU A 100 31.79 3.78 12.84
CA LEU A 100 32.24 3.49 14.21
C LEU A 100 33.20 2.30 14.23
N HIS A 101 32.88 1.21 13.53
CA HIS A 101 33.74 0.04 13.44
C HIS A 101 35.10 0.35 12.82
N LYS A 102 35.15 1.14 11.74
CA LYS A 102 36.40 1.62 11.13
C LYS A 102 37.24 2.45 12.11
N ASN A 103 36.59 3.34 12.88
CA ASN A 103 37.28 4.15 13.89
C ASN A 103 37.79 3.30 15.07
N MET A 104 37.13 2.20 15.40
CA MET A 104 37.56 1.26 16.44
C MET A 104 38.64 0.27 15.98
N THR A 105 38.75 0.03 14.67
CA THR A 105 39.79 -0.84 14.07
C THR A 105 41.03 -0.08 13.62
N GLN A 106 40.98 1.26 13.56
CA GLN A 106 42.19 2.07 13.54
C GLN A 106 42.88 1.99 14.92
N PRO A 107 44.13 1.49 15.01
CA PRO A 107 44.85 1.49 16.27
C PRO A 107 44.99 2.93 16.75
N LEU A 108 44.85 3.14 18.07
CA LEU A 108 45.09 4.43 18.71
C LEU A 108 46.48 4.94 18.24
N PRO A 109 46.57 6.13 17.60
CA PRO A 109 47.86 6.68 17.24
C PRO A 109 48.60 7.01 18.55
N GLY A 110 49.53 6.15 18.96
CA GLY A 110 50.34 6.39 20.16
C GLY A 110 50.75 5.19 21.03
N PHE A 111 50.74 3.94 20.55
CA PHE A 111 51.47 2.82 21.17
C PHE A 111 52.22 2.01 20.11
#